data_AF-B6AM18-F1
#
_entry.id   AF-B6AM18-F1
#
_cell.length_a   1.000
_cell.length_b   1.000
_cell.length_c   1.000
_cell.angle_alpha   90.00
_cell.angle_beta   90.00
_cell.angle_gamma   90.00
#
_symmetry.space_group_name_H-M   'P 1'
#
loop_
_entity.id
_entity.type
_entity.pdbx_description
1 polymer ?
#
loop_
_entity_poly.entity_id
_entity_poly.type
_entity_poly.pdbx_seq_one_letter_code
_entity_poly.pdbx_strand_id
1 'polypeptide(L)'
;MNNIQGFDQQNNDAGTAGILAGIVIGIGSYLGLETLWWKAGFGPWNWSTSDLKSATIHAYFLCLIHRFFPNHVSDLNGGQTWFEFRNWLISNHLNDAFFASFWIPLTVGILAGILTAWFVTRAINRQGKNYRRGSRIV
;
A
#
# COMPACT_ATOMS: atom_id res chain seq x y z
N MET A 1 29.88 -7.11 30.93
CA MET A 1 29.70 -6.46 29.61
C MET A 1 28.90 -7.43 28.74
N ASN A 2 27.71 -7.04 28.25
CA ASN A 2 26.92 -7.68 27.16
C ASN A 2 25.44 -7.21 27.08
N ASN A 3 24.94 -6.40 28.02
CA ASN A 3 23.54 -5.95 27.98
C ASN A 3 23.21 -4.95 26.86
N ILE A 4 24.20 -4.28 26.25
CA ILE A 4 23.96 -3.25 25.22
C ILE A 4 23.58 -3.89 23.88
N GLN A 5 24.23 -5.01 23.50
CA GLN A 5 23.91 -5.75 22.28
C GLN A 5 22.46 -6.28 22.27
N GLY A 6 21.93 -6.70 23.42
CA GLY A 6 20.52 -7.13 23.53
C GLY A 6 19.50 -6.00 23.34
N PHE A 7 19.84 -4.74 23.70
CA PHE A 7 18.97 -3.58 23.47
C PHE A 7 18.94 -3.15 22.01
N ASP A 8 20.10 -3.17 21.34
CA ASP A 8 20.18 -2.81 19.92
C ASP A 8 19.47 -3.84 19.05
N GLN A 9 19.59 -5.13 19.38
CA GLN A 9 18.94 -6.20 18.64
C GLN A 9 17.41 -6.18 18.84
N GLN A 10 16.92 -5.94 20.07
CA GLN A 10 15.49 -5.81 20.34
C GLN A 10 14.86 -4.62 19.59
N ASN A 11 15.54 -3.46 19.55
CA ASN A 11 15.04 -2.30 18.81
C ASN A 11 15.03 -2.55 17.29
N ASN A 12 16.03 -3.26 16.76
CA ASN A 12 16.06 -3.66 15.35
C ASN A 12 14.97 -4.67 15.00
N ASP A 13 14.72 -5.66 15.86
CA ASP A 13 13.68 -6.67 15.65
C ASP A 13 12.28 -6.04 15.74
N ALA A 14 12.05 -5.15 16.70
CA ALA A 14 10.80 -4.40 16.82
C ALA A 14 10.54 -3.50 15.61
N GLY A 15 11.58 -2.81 15.11
CA GLY A 15 11.51 -2.02 13.89
C GLY A 15 11.19 -2.86 12.66
N THR A 16 11.83 -4.01 12.51
CA THR A 16 11.61 -4.92 11.38
C THR A 16 10.20 -5.51 11.41
N ALA A 17 9.74 -5.98 12.58
CA ALA A 17 8.37 -6.49 12.76
C ALA A 17 7.32 -5.40 12.49
N GLY A 18 7.58 -4.16 12.95
CA GLY A 18 6.73 -3.01 12.65
C GLY A 18 6.65 -2.72 11.15
N ILE A 19 7.78 -2.68 10.45
CA ILE A 19 7.82 -2.45 9.00
C ILE A 19 7.04 -3.54 8.25
N LEU A 20 7.27 -4.81 8.55
CA LEU A 20 6.58 -5.92 7.90
C LEU A 20 5.06 -5.87 8.14
N ALA A 21 4.63 -5.65 9.39
CA ALA A 21 3.22 -5.50 9.72
C ALA A 21 2.59 -4.29 9.00
N GLY A 22 3.33 -3.18 8.92
CA GLY A 22 2.91 -1.99 8.20
C GLY A 22 2.73 -2.25 6.70
N ILE A 23 3.67 -2.94 6.06
CA ILE A 23 3.57 -3.32 4.63
C ILE A 23 2.33 -4.20 4.41
N VAL A 24 2.15 -5.25 5.22
CA VAL A 24 1.02 -6.19 5.05
C VAL A 24 -0.32 -5.49 5.23
N ILE A 25 -0.48 -4.69 6.28
CA ILE A 25 -1.73 -3.95 6.51
C ILE A 25 -1.93 -2.88 5.43
N GLY A 26 -0.87 -2.20 4.98
CA GLY A 26 -0.96 -1.21 3.93
C GLY A 26 -1.43 -1.79 2.60
N ILE A 27 -0.86 -2.92 2.18
CA ILE A 27 -1.29 -3.66 0.98
C ILE A 27 -2.73 -4.17 1.15
N GLY A 28 -3.06 -4.76 2.29
CA GLY A 28 -4.42 -5.26 2.56
C GLY A 28 -5.47 -4.15 2.54
N SER A 29 -5.16 -2.99 3.12
CA SER A 29 -6.04 -1.81 3.14
C SER A 29 -6.22 -1.22 1.76
N TYR A 30 -5.14 -1.14 0.96
CA TYR A 30 -5.21 -0.72 -0.44
C TYR A 30 -6.16 -1.62 -1.23
N LEU A 31 -5.93 -2.94 -1.23
CA LEU A 31 -6.73 -3.89 -2.00
C LEU A 31 -8.20 -3.92 -1.54
N GLY A 32 -8.44 -3.83 -0.23
CA GLY A 32 -9.79 -3.79 0.33
C GLY A 32 -10.54 -2.52 -0.06
N LEU A 33 -9.91 -1.34 0.08
CA LEU A 33 -10.54 -0.07 -0.25
C LEU A 33 -10.76 0.09 -1.75
N GLU A 34 -9.80 -0.34 -2.57
CA GLU A 34 -9.91 -0.36 -4.02
C GLU A 34 -11.11 -1.24 -4.44
N THR A 35 -11.21 -2.46 -3.91
CA THR A 35 -12.36 -3.34 -4.20
C THR A 35 -13.70 -2.70 -3.81
N LEU A 36 -13.77 -2.00 -2.66
CA LEU A 36 -14.97 -1.27 -2.24
C LEU A 36 -15.28 -0.09 -3.14
N TRP A 37 -14.26 0.64 -3.59
CA TRP A 37 -14.37 1.78 -4.50
C TRP A 37 -15.04 1.36 -5.81
N TRP A 38 -14.58 0.25 -6.39
CA TRP A 38 -15.16 -0.33 -7.60
C TRP A 38 -16.58 -0.84 -7.39
N LYS A 39 -16.85 -1.54 -6.28
CA LYS A 39 -18.20 -2.03 -5.94
C LYS A 39 -19.21 -0.91 -5.72
N ALA A 40 -18.76 0.24 -5.23
CA ALA A 40 -19.59 1.41 -5.03
C ALA A 40 -19.86 2.20 -6.33
N GLY A 41 -19.32 1.74 -7.47
CA GLY A 41 -19.54 2.36 -8.78
C GLY A 41 -18.66 3.59 -9.04
N PHE A 42 -17.64 3.84 -8.22
CA PHE A 42 -16.72 4.98 -8.39
C PHE A 42 -15.52 4.66 -9.30
N GLY A 43 -15.50 3.50 -9.94
CA GLY A 43 -14.51 3.15 -10.97
C GLY A 43 -15.11 3.14 -12.37
N PRO A 44 -14.29 3.21 -13.44
CA PRO A 44 -14.77 3.14 -14.82
C PRO A 44 -15.72 1.94 -15.04
N TRP A 45 -16.93 2.27 -15.49
CA TRP A 45 -18.05 1.33 -15.65
C TRP A 45 -17.66 0.18 -16.62
N ASN A 46 -18.16 -1.04 -16.37
CA ASN A 46 -17.89 -2.30 -17.11
C ASN A 46 -16.54 -3.02 -16.90
N TRP A 47 -15.70 -2.63 -15.93
CA TRP A 47 -14.56 -3.47 -15.57
C TRP A 47 -15.01 -4.66 -14.69
N SER A 48 -15.09 -5.87 -15.29
CA SER A 48 -15.44 -7.11 -14.59
C SER A 48 -14.39 -7.43 -13.52
N THR A 49 -14.82 -7.61 -12.26
CA THR A 49 -13.92 -7.93 -11.14
C THR A 49 -13.12 -9.24 -11.31
N SER A 50 -13.48 -10.08 -12.29
CA SER A 50 -12.87 -11.39 -12.55
C SER A 50 -11.72 -11.38 -13.56
N ASP A 51 -11.74 -10.51 -14.57
CA ASP A 51 -10.69 -10.46 -15.61
C ASP A 51 -9.70 -9.29 -15.44
N LEU A 52 -10.00 -8.35 -14.54
CA LEU A 52 -9.33 -7.05 -14.50
C LEU A 52 -8.42 -6.77 -13.31
N LYS A 53 -8.27 -7.62 -12.31
CA LYS A 53 -7.33 -7.30 -11.22
C LYS A 53 -5.91 -7.08 -11.72
N SER A 54 -5.43 -7.92 -12.65
CA SER A 54 -4.12 -7.76 -13.27
C SER A 54 -4.06 -6.53 -14.20
N ALA A 55 -5.06 -6.36 -15.07
CA ALA A 55 -5.10 -5.24 -16.02
C ALA A 55 -5.27 -3.86 -15.33
N THR A 56 -6.01 -3.81 -14.22
CA THR A 56 -6.23 -2.61 -13.40
C THR A 56 -4.96 -2.23 -12.64
N ILE A 57 -4.31 -3.20 -11.99
CA ILE A 57 -3.02 -2.97 -11.32
C ILE A 57 -1.95 -2.54 -12.33
N HIS A 58 -1.92 -3.17 -13.52
CA HIS A 58 -1.03 -2.77 -14.60
C HIS A 58 -1.33 -1.35 -15.09
N ALA A 59 -2.60 -1.00 -15.32
CA ALA A 59 -3.01 0.35 -15.70
C ALA A 59 -2.64 1.41 -14.64
N TYR A 60 -2.81 1.09 -13.35
CA TYR A 60 -2.36 1.95 -12.26
C TYR A 60 -0.83 2.11 -12.22
N PHE A 61 -0.09 1.04 -12.46
CA PHE A 61 1.36 1.08 -12.53
C PHE A 61 1.84 1.92 -13.72
N LEU A 62 1.25 1.76 -14.90
CA LEU A 62 1.54 2.58 -16.08
C LEU A 62 1.18 4.05 -15.86
N CYS A 63 0.06 4.32 -15.18
CA CYS A 63 -0.34 5.66 -14.77
C CYS A 63 0.73 6.31 -13.86
N LEU A 64 1.25 5.54 -12.91
CA LEU A 64 2.29 6.01 -12.00
C LEU A 64 3.61 6.24 -12.74
N ILE A 65 4.05 5.31 -13.60
CA ILE A 65 5.25 5.48 -14.42
C ILE A 65 5.14 6.72 -15.31
N HIS A 66 4.02 6.92 -16.00
CA HIS A 66 3.83 8.09 -16.86
C HIS A 66 3.85 9.42 -16.08
N ARG A 67 3.47 9.42 -14.80
CA ARG A 67 3.59 10.61 -13.96
C ARG A 67 5.06 11.00 -13.72
N PHE A 68 5.95 10.02 -13.61
CA PHE A 68 7.39 10.23 -13.41
C PHE A 68 8.18 10.33 -14.72
N PHE A 69 7.74 9.63 -15.75
CA PHE A 69 8.38 9.51 -17.06
C PHE A 69 7.32 9.74 -18.15
N PRO A 70 6.96 11.00 -18.42
CA PRO A 70 5.86 11.35 -19.32
C PRO A 70 6.06 10.89 -20.77
N ASN A 71 7.30 10.58 -21.17
CA ASN A 71 7.65 10.10 -22.50
C ASN A 71 7.72 8.56 -22.61
N HIS A 72 7.42 7.83 -21.53
CA HIS A 72 7.52 6.38 -21.53
C HIS A 72 6.36 5.77 -22.34
N VAL A 73 6.64 5.10 -23.45
CA VAL A 73 5.59 4.37 -24.19
C VAL A 73 5.48 2.98 -23.59
N SER A 74 4.31 2.65 -23.05
CA SER A 74 4.03 1.35 -22.45
C SER A 74 2.68 0.82 -22.89
N ASP A 75 2.67 -0.45 -23.26
CA ASP A 75 1.46 -1.15 -23.65
C ASP A 75 0.69 -1.66 -22.42
N LEU A 76 -0.62 -1.48 -22.47
CA LEU A 76 -1.56 -2.25 -21.68
C LEU A 76 -1.69 -3.65 -22.30
N ASN A 77 -1.96 -4.64 -21.46
CA ASN A 77 -2.25 -6.00 -21.95
C ASN A 77 -3.36 -5.94 -23.02
N GLY A 78 -3.12 -6.54 -24.18
CA GLY A 78 -4.07 -6.53 -25.31
C GLY A 78 -3.75 -5.56 -26.44
N GLY A 79 -2.56 -4.94 -26.47
CA GLY A 79 -2.07 -4.16 -27.61
C GLY A 79 -2.60 -2.72 -27.69
N GLN A 80 -3.25 -2.24 -26.63
CA GLN A 80 -3.60 -0.82 -26.47
C GLN A 80 -2.48 -0.08 -25.73
N THR A 81 -2.11 1.10 -26.18
CA THR A 81 -1.13 1.92 -25.46
C THR A 81 -1.78 2.63 -24.28
N TRP A 82 -1.01 2.95 -23.23
CA TRP A 82 -1.50 3.81 -22.14
C TRP A 82 -2.08 5.13 -22.65
N PHE A 83 -1.50 5.70 -23.71
CA PHE A 83 -1.96 6.96 -24.30
C PHE A 83 -3.37 6.85 -24.88
N GLU A 84 -3.67 5.77 -25.61
CA GLU A 84 -5.01 5.48 -26.13
C GLU A 84 -6.02 5.28 -25.00
N PHE A 85 -5.64 4.53 -23.98
CA PHE A 85 -6.49 4.31 -22.81
C PHE A 85 -6.77 5.59 -22.03
N ARG A 86 -5.77 6.45 -21.84
CA ARG A 86 -5.94 7.76 -21.20
C ARG A 86 -6.86 8.65 -22.02
N ASN A 87 -6.70 8.69 -23.34
CA ASN A 87 -7.58 9.48 -24.20
C ASN A 87 -9.02 8.97 -24.15
N TRP A 88 -9.20 7.65 -24.08
CA TRP A 88 -10.51 7.03 -23.85
C TRP A 88 -11.10 7.40 -22.47
N LEU A 89 -10.30 7.39 -21.41
CA LEU A 89 -10.75 7.84 -20.08
C LEU A 89 -11.18 9.32 -20.09
N ILE A 90 -10.45 10.17 -20.81
CA ILE A 90 -10.77 11.59 -20.94
C ILE A 90 -12.06 11.77 -21.75
N SER A 91 -12.20 11.09 -22.89
CA SER A 91 -13.38 11.22 -23.74
C SER A 91 -14.67 10.72 -23.09
N ASN A 92 -14.56 9.80 -22.11
CA ASN A 92 -15.68 9.29 -21.34
C ASN A 92 -15.89 10.01 -19.99
N HIS A 93 -15.12 11.07 -19.69
CA HIS A 93 -15.17 11.77 -18.40
C HIS A 93 -14.87 10.87 -17.18
N LEU A 94 -14.08 9.80 -17.37
CA LEU A 94 -13.72 8.81 -16.34
C LEU A 94 -12.31 9.01 -15.78
N ASN A 95 -11.53 9.94 -16.34
CA ASN A 95 -10.14 10.17 -15.96
C ASN A 95 -9.99 10.49 -14.47
N ASP A 96 -10.77 11.43 -13.93
CA ASP A 96 -10.65 11.85 -12.53
C ASP A 96 -11.07 10.74 -11.56
N ALA A 97 -12.13 10.00 -11.90
CA ALA A 97 -12.56 8.82 -11.15
C ALA A 97 -11.50 7.72 -11.15
N PHE A 98 -10.85 7.48 -12.30
CA PHE A 98 -9.73 6.53 -12.41
C PHE A 98 -8.54 6.96 -11.54
N PHE A 99 -8.13 8.22 -11.58
CA PHE A 99 -7.07 8.74 -10.71
C PHE A 99 -7.43 8.63 -9.23
N ALA A 100 -8.66 9.00 -8.86
CA ALA A 100 -9.16 8.90 -7.48
C ALA A 100 -9.16 7.45 -6.98
N SER A 101 -9.56 6.51 -7.84
CA SER A 101 -9.59 5.06 -7.53
C SER A 101 -8.20 4.48 -7.24
N PHE A 102 -7.12 5.11 -7.68
CA PHE A 102 -5.76 4.73 -7.33
C PHE A 102 -5.26 5.44 -6.07
N TRP A 103 -5.33 6.78 -6.05
CA TRP A 103 -4.67 7.60 -5.04
C TRP A 103 -5.34 7.52 -3.66
N ILE A 104 -6.66 7.37 -3.62
CA ILE A 104 -7.39 7.29 -2.34
C ILE A 104 -7.07 5.97 -1.62
N PRO A 105 -7.22 4.78 -2.25
CA PRO A 105 -6.76 3.53 -1.65
C PRO A 105 -5.28 3.54 -1.28
N LEU A 106 -4.42 4.11 -2.13
CA LEU A 106 -2.98 4.18 -1.87
C LEU A 106 -2.67 4.99 -0.62
N THR A 107 -3.29 6.17 -0.48
CA THR A 107 -3.08 7.06 0.66
C THR A 107 -3.58 6.40 1.95
N VAL A 108 -4.76 5.78 1.91
CA VAL A 108 -5.30 5.03 3.06
C VAL A 108 -4.38 3.85 3.43
N GLY A 109 -3.89 3.11 2.43
CA GLY A 109 -2.94 2.02 2.64
C GLY A 109 -1.64 2.48 3.31
N ILE A 110 -1.04 3.57 2.82
CA ILE A 110 0.18 4.14 3.42
C ILE A 110 -0.07 4.58 4.87
N LEU A 111 -1.17 5.29 5.13
CA LEU A 111 -1.51 5.74 6.48
C LEU A 111 -1.76 4.56 7.44
N ALA A 112 -2.54 3.57 7.00
CA ALA A 112 -2.80 2.36 7.77
C ALA A 112 -1.51 1.58 8.06
N GLY A 113 -0.61 1.48 7.08
CA GLY A 113 0.69 0.84 7.23
C GLY A 113 1.61 1.56 8.21
N ILE A 114 1.74 2.89 8.10
CA ILE A 114 2.55 3.70 9.03
C ILE A 114 2.01 3.60 10.45
N LEU A 115 0.69 3.72 10.62
CA LEU A 115 0.04 3.60 11.93
C LEU A 115 0.28 2.20 12.53
N THR A 116 0.10 1.15 11.74
CA THR A 116 0.34 -0.23 12.19
C THR A 116 1.79 -0.44 12.59
N ALA A 117 2.75 0.00 11.76
CA ALA A 117 4.17 -0.11 12.05
C ALA A 117 4.50 0.59 13.37
N TRP A 118 3.95 1.78 13.59
CA TRP A 118 4.12 2.51 14.84
C TRP A 118 3.51 1.78 16.05
N PHE A 119 2.29 1.24 15.92
CA PHE A 119 1.64 0.49 16.99
C PHE A 119 2.38 -0.80 17.34
N VAL A 120 2.83 -1.56 16.34
CA VAL A 120 3.55 -2.83 16.53
C VAL A 120 4.91 -2.59 17.18
N THR A 121 5.70 -1.65 16.67
CA THR A 121 6.99 -1.28 17.27
C THR A 121 6.79 -0.82 18.72
N ARG A 122 5.75 -0.02 19.00
CA ARG A 122 5.44 0.43 20.35
C ARG A 122 4.98 -0.71 21.27
N ALA A 123 4.20 -1.67 20.77
CA ALA A 123 3.71 -2.80 21.53
C ALA A 123 4.85 -3.75 21.93
N ILE A 124 5.73 -4.08 21.00
CA ILE A 124 6.90 -4.95 21.24
C ILE A 124 7.86 -4.27 22.24
N ASN A 125 8.12 -2.97 22.08
CA ASN A 125 8.97 -2.21 23.02
C ASN A 125 8.34 -2.07 24.41
N ARG A 126 7.01 -2.14 24.54
CA ARG A 126 6.33 -2.16 25.85
C ARG A 126 6.48 -3.51 26.56
N GLN A 127 6.51 -4.63 25.84
CA GLN A 127 6.72 -5.96 26.44
C GLN A 127 8.12 -6.10 27.07
N GLY A 128 9.15 -5.47 26.49
CA GLY A 128 10.50 -5.41 27.09
C GLY A 128 10.59 -4.61 28.41
N LYS A 129 9.65 -3.70 28.69
CA LYS A 129 9.62 -2.96 29.97
C LYS A 129 9.19 -3.84 31.15
N ASN A 130 8.43 -4.91 30.91
CA ASN A 130 8.04 -5.84 31.97
C ASN A 130 9.21 -6.74 32.39
N TYR A 131 10.14 -7.07 31.49
CA TYR A 131 11.38 -7.77 31.83
C TYR A 131 12.37 -6.90 32.63
N ARG A 132 12.24 -5.57 32.59
CA ARG A 132 13.03 -4.65 33.45
C ARG A 132 12.52 -4.56 34.90
N ARG A 133 11.34 -5.12 35.22
CA ARG A 133 10.82 -5.19 36.60
C ARG A 133 11.10 -6.54 37.29
N GLY A 134 11.99 -7.34 36.71
CA GLY A 134 12.65 -8.45 37.36
C GLY A 134 14.06 -8.07 37.79
N SER A 135 14.23 -6.94 38.50
CA SER A 135 15.30 -6.93 39.49
C SER A 135 14.97 -8.11 40.40
N ARG A 136 15.85 -9.10 40.40
CA ARG A 136 15.90 -10.15 41.40
C ARG A 136 15.78 -9.46 42.78
N ILE A 137 14.59 -9.48 43.35
CA ILE A 137 14.44 -9.34 44.79
C ILE A 137 14.67 -10.78 45.26
N VAL A 138 15.84 -10.97 45.88
CA VAL A 138 16.49 -12.20 46.40
C VAL A 138 17.40 -12.95 45.41
#